data_AF-A0A7N0SXC9-F1
#
_entry.id   AF-A0A7N0SXC9-F1
#
_cell.length_a   1.000
_cell.length_b   1.000
_cell.length_c   1.000
_cell.angle_alpha   90.00
_cell.angle_beta   90.00
_cell.angle_gamma   90.00
#
_symmetry.space_group_name_H-M   'P 1'
#
loop_
_entity.id
_entity.type
_entity.pdbx_description
1 polymer ?
#
loop_
_entity_poly.entity_id
_entity_poly.type
_entity_poly.pdbx_seq_one_letter_code
_entity_poly.pdbx_strand_id
1 'polypeptide(L)'
;MGKATTSVFATVVTAAMVLIGVYLWGRPNDVEPQYTGAKIEGEMVTLEFIKKMIDDFKNQKSLHKRYAYQIVLQTRDLLRALPSLVDINVPPGNHFTVCGDVHGQFYDLLNIFELNGLPSEENPYLFNGDFVDRGSFSLEVILTLFAFKCMSPSAMYLARGNHESKSMNKIYGFEGEVRSKLSETFVELFAEVFCCLPLAHVINEKIFVVHGGLFSTDGVKISDIRAIDRFCEPPEEGLMCEILWSDPQPNLGRGPSKRGVGLSFGPDVTKRFLKDNNLDLVIRSHEVKDEGYEIDHDGKLITVFSAPNYCDQMGNKGAFIRLEAPELKPNITTFSAVPHPNVKPMAYASNFLRMFS
;
A
#
# COMPACT_ATOMS: atom_id res chain seq x y z
N MET A 1 8.17 -28.06 28.54
CA MET A 1 7.34 -26.94 29.03
C MET A 1 8.14 -25.66 28.85
N GLY A 2 7.75 -24.78 27.92
CA GLY A 2 8.52 -23.56 27.66
C GLY A 2 8.19 -22.91 26.32
N LYS A 3 6.92 -22.53 26.11
CA LYS A 3 6.46 -21.63 25.05
C LYS A 3 5.18 -20.94 25.52
N ALA A 4 5.30 -19.84 26.27
CA ALA A 4 4.14 -19.02 26.65
C ALA A 4 4.48 -17.55 27.00
N THR A 5 5.75 -17.13 27.02
CA THR A 5 6.14 -15.82 27.58
C THR A 5 6.38 -14.70 26.56
N THR A 6 6.44 -14.99 25.26
CA THR A 6 6.74 -13.97 24.23
C THR A 6 5.52 -13.18 23.73
N SER A 7 4.31 -13.75 23.82
CA SER A 7 3.08 -13.08 23.35
C SER A 7 2.59 -11.99 24.30
N VAL A 8 2.72 -12.18 25.62
CA VAL A 8 2.18 -11.23 26.62
C VAL A 8 3.03 -9.96 26.70
N PHE A 9 4.34 -10.05 26.48
CA PHE A 9 5.24 -8.89 26.53
C PHE A 9 5.04 -7.92 25.36
N ALA A 10 4.75 -8.44 24.17
CA ALA A 10 4.46 -7.60 23.00
C ALA A 10 3.17 -6.78 23.18
N THR A 11 2.11 -7.40 23.73
CA THR A 11 0.83 -6.73 23.96
C THR A 11 0.93 -5.62 25.01
N VAL A 12 1.64 -5.86 26.12
CA VAL A 12 1.76 -4.90 27.22
C VAL A 12 2.62 -3.69 26.84
N VAL A 13 3.69 -3.88 26.05
CA VAL A 13 4.53 -2.77 25.58
C VAL A 13 3.80 -1.90 24.56
N THR A 14 2.97 -2.51 23.70
CA THR A 14 2.14 -1.77 22.73
C THR A 14 1.09 -0.91 23.43
N ALA A 15 0.38 -1.45 24.43
CA ALA A 15 -0.64 -0.71 25.18
C ALA A 15 -0.07 0.52 25.93
N ALA A 16 1.11 0.39 26.53
CA ALA A 16 1.75 1.48 27.28
C ALA A 16 2.20 2.66 26.39
N MET A 17 2.64 2.38 25.15
CA MET A 17 3.07 3.44 24.22
C MET A 17 1.89 4.16 23.56
N VAL A 18 0.77 3.49 23.31
CA VAL A 18 -0.47 4.11 22.83
C VAL A 18 -0.97 5.17 23.83
N LEU A 19 -0.93 4.87 25.13
CA LEU A 19 -1.28 5.82 26.18
C LEU A 19 -0.37 7.06 26.20
N ILE A 20 0.94 6.90 25.97
CA ILE A 20 1.89 8.02 25.94
C ILE A 20 1.73 8.87 24.66
N GLY A 21 1.49 8.24 23.51
CA GLY A 21 1.18 8.93 22.26
C GLY A 21 -0.10 9.76 22.35
N VAL A 22 -1.15 9.20 22.97
CA VAL A 22 -2.42 9.90 23.24
C VAL A 22 -2.23 11.02 24.28
N TYR A 23 -1.31 10.88 25.22
CA TYR A 23 -1.06 11.90 26.25
C TYR A 23 -0.24 13.10 25.73
N LEU A 24 0.71 12.86 24.80
CA LEU A 24 1.61 13.89 24.27
C LEU A 24 1.01 14.70 23.10
N TRP A 25 0.00 14.18 22.39
CA TRP A 25 -0.54 14.80 21.17
C TRP A 25 -1.96 15.37 21.31
N GLY A 26 -2.38 15.62 22.55
CA GLY A 26 -3.67 16.20 22.88
C GLY A 26 -4.62 15.15 23.43
N ARG A 27 -5.34 15.52 24.52
CA ARG A 27 -6.41 14.69 25.09
C ARG A 27 -7.28 14.11 23.96
N PRO A 28 -7.78 12.87 24.08
CA PRO A 28 -8.82 12.46 23.16
C PRO A 28 -9.94 13.49 23.28
N ASN A 29 -10.24 14.19 22.18
CA ASN A 29 -11.50 14.90 22.09
C ASN A 29 -12.56 13.85 22.45
N ASP A 30 -13.28 14.07 23.55
CA ASP A 30 -14.40 13.21 23.93
C ASP A 30 -15.29 13.08 22.71
N VAL A 31 -15.50 11.84 22.25
CA VAL A 31 -16.32 11.57 21.07
C VAL A 31 -17.69 12.13 21.38
N GLU A 32 -18.15 13.10 20.58
CA GLU A 32 -19.35 13.82 20.96
C GLU A 32 -20.55 12.86 20.98
N PRO A 33 -21.50 13.01 21.92
CA PRO A 33 -22.61 12.05 22.06
C PRO A 33 -23.44 11.85 20.79
N GLN A 34 -23.49 12.85 19.92
CA GLN A 34 -24.16 12.82 18.62
C GLN A 34 -23.42 12.03 17.53
N TYR A 35 -22.15 11.63 17.74
CA TYR A 35 -21.42 10.82 16.77
C TYR A 35 -21.95 9.37 16.78
N THR A 36 -22.57 8.99 15.67
CA THR A 36 -23.18 7.67 15.45
C THR A 36 -22.41 6.80 14.44
N GLY A 37 -21.23 7.25 14.00
CA GLY A 37 -20.38 6.46 13.10
C GLY A 37 -19.68 5.30 13.80
N ALA A 38 -18.84 4.59 13.07
CA ALA A 38 -18.03 3.49 13.59
C ALA A 38 -17.19 3.92 14.80
N LYS A 39 -17.14 3.06 15.83
CA LYS A 39 -16.44 3.29 17.10
C LYS A 39 -15.53 2.10 17.40
N ILE A 40 -14.29 2.39 17.78
CA ILE A 40 -13.39 1.37 18.34
C ILE A 40 -13.71 1.26 19.83
N GLU A 41 -14.18 0.08 20.25
CA GLU A 41 -14.39 -0.25 21.66
C GLU A 41 -13.07 -0.73 22.27
N GLY A 42 -12.49 0.06 23.18
CA GLY A 42 -11.18 -0.24 23.78
C GLY A 42 -10.00 0.04 22.84
N GLU A 43 -9.01 -0.85 22.84
CA GLU A 43 -7.73 -0.66 22.12
C GLU A 43 -7.68 -1.39 20.77
N MET A 44 -8.53 -2.41 20.57
CA MET A 44 -8.42 -3.34 19.44
C MET A 44 -9.33 -2.95 18.29
N VAL A 45 -8.76 -2.88 17.08
CA VAL A 45 -9.55 -2.78 15.84
C VAL A 45 -10.16 -4.15 15.52
N THR A 46 -11.49 -4.22 15.41
CA THR A 46 -12.23 -5.46 15.15
C THR A 46 -12.83 -5.49 13.75
N LEU A 47 -13.16 -6.68 13.25
CA LEU A 47 -13.84 -6.83 11.96
C LEU A 47 -15.20 -6.13 11.93
N GLU A 48 -15.94 -6.13 13.04
CA GLU A 48 -17.22 -5.42 13.16
C GLU A 48 -17.04 -3.91 13.00
N PHE A 49 -16.04 -3.33 13.67
CA PHE A 49 -15.67 -1.93 13.50
C PHE A 49 -15.32 -1.62 12.04
N ILE A 50 -14.47 -2.44 11.39
CA ILE A 50 -14.06 -2.21 10.00
C ILE A 50 -15.27 -2.26 9.07
N LYS A 51 -16.16 -3.24 9.24
CA LYS A 51 -17.39 -3.34 8.44
C LYS A 51 -18.28 -2.10 8.60
N LYS A 52 -18.46 -1.62 9.84
CA LYS A 52 -19.22 -0.40 10.12
C LYS A 52 -18.55 0.85 9.52
N MET A 53 -17.22 0.93 9.58
CA MET A 53 -16.44 2.04 9.02
C MET A 53 -16.53 2.06 7.49
N ILE A 54 -16.41 0.90 6.84
CA ILE A 54 -16.61 0.75 5.39
C ILE A 54 -18.02 1.19 4.99
N ASP A 55 -19.05 0.79 5.74
CA ASP A 55 -20.42 1.24 5.50
C ASP A 55 -20.56 2.77 5.65
N ASP A 56 -19.97 3.37 6.67
CA ASP A 56 -19.97 4.84 6.83
C ASP A 56 -19.27 5.53 5.66
N PHE A 57 -18.10 5.06 5.24
CA PHE A 57 -17.36 5.59 4.09
C PHE A 57 -18.12 5.42 2.77
N LYS A 58 -18.76 4.26 2.54
CA LYS A 58 -19.61 4.03 1.36
C LYS A 58 -20.73 5.05 1.26
N ASN A 59 -21.26 5.46 2.42
CA ASN A 59 -22.29 6.49 2.58
C ASN A 59 -21.73 7.92 2.75
N GLN A 60 -20.46 8.15 2.40
CA GLN A 60 -19.77 9.45 2.45
C GLN A 60 -19.78 10.12 3.84
N LYS A 61 -19.81 9.33 4.91
CA LYS A 61 -19.60 9.81 6.28
C LYS A 61 -18.13 9.73 6.64
N SER A 62 -17.68 10.61 7.54
CA SER A 62 -16.30 10.61 8.01
C SER A 62 -16.14 9.82 9.31
N LEU A 63 -14.99 9.15 9.46
CA LEU A 63 -14.58 8.55 10.72
C LEU A 63 -14.19 9.65 11.72
N HIS A 64 -14.61 9.53 12.98
CA HIS A 64 -14.22 10.49 14.01
C HIS A 64 -12.69 10.53 14.20
N LYS A 65 -12.13 11.73 14.35
CA LYS A 65 -10.68 11.99 14.44
C LYS A 65 -9.96 11.16 15.49
N ARG A 66 -10.60 10.90 16.65
CA ARG A 66 -10.08 10.01 17.70
C ARG A 66 -9.72 8.62 17.15
N TYR A 67 -10.62 8.00 16.39
CA TYR A 67 -10.42 6.65 15.87
C TYR A 67 -9.45 6.64 14.69
N ALA A 68 -9.45 7.68 13.87
CA ALA A 68 -8.43 7.87 12.84
C ALA A 68 -7.03 7.96 13.46
N TYR A 69 -6.84 8.76 14.53
CA TYR A 69 -5.56 8.82 15.26
C TYR A 69 -5.14 7.46 15.80
N GLN A 70 -6.07 6.73 16.43
CA GLN A 70 -5.80 5.40 16.99
C GLN A 70 -5.29 4.43 15.91
N ILE A 71 -5.97 4.37 14.76
CA ILE A 71 -5.58 3.52 13.63
C ILE A 71 -4.20 3.90 13.09
N VAL A 72 -3.98 5.20 12.83
CA VAL A 72 -2.74 5.68 12.20
C VAL A 72 -1.54 5.50 13.15
N LEU A 73 -1.69 5.80 14.44
CA LEU A 73 -0.62 5.58 15.43
C LEU A 73 -0.29 4.10 15.62
N GLN A 74 -1.30 3.24 15.75
CA GLN A 74 -1.08 1.80 15.87
C GLN A 74 -0.41 1.25 14.61
N THR A 75 -0.81 1.72 13.43
CA THR A 75 -0.18 1.34 12.16
C THR A 75 1.29 1.76 12.10
N ARG A 76 1.61 3.00 12.51
CA ARG A 76 2.99 3.48 12.59
C ARG A 76 3.87 2.54 13.38
N ASP A 77 3.41 2.14 14.56
CA ASP A 77 4.19 1.30 15.47
C ASP A 77 4.39 -0.12 14.89
N LEU A 78 3.34 -0.67 14.26
CA LEU A 78 3.42 -1.95 13.53
C LEU A 78 4.43 -1.89 12.37
N LEU A 79 4.37 -0.85 11.54
CA LEU A 79 5.22 -0.70 10.35
C LEU A 79 6.66 -0.39 10.72
N ARG A 80 6.91 0.44 11.75
CA ARG A 80 8.25 0.79 12.21
C ARG A 80 9.03 -0.42 12.73
N ALA A 81 8.34 -1.44 13.25
CA ALA A 81 8.95 -2.69 13.70
C ALA A 81 9.35 -3.63 12.55
N LEU A 82 8.89 -3.40 11.32
CA LEU A 82 9.20 -4.25 10.17
C LEU A 82 10.56 -3.90 9.53
N PRO A 83 11.24 -4.87 8.92
CA PRO A 83 12.39 -4.59 8.04
C PRO A 83 11.95 -3.85 6.77
N SER A 84 12.93 -3.28 6.05
CA SER A 84 12.65 -2.58 4.78
C SER A 84 12.26 -3.54 3.66
N LEU A 85 12.63 -4.81 3.77
CA LEU A 85 12.15 -5.91 2.95
C LEU A 85 11.54 -6.98 3.84
N VAL A 86 10.27 -7.32 3.60
CA VAL A 86 9.51 -8.29 4.40
C VAL A 86 9.41 -9.62 3.67
N ASP A 87 9.86 -10.69 4.34
CA ASP A 87 9.69 -12.05 3.87
C ASP A 87 8.29 -12.57 4.25
N ILE A 88 7.56 -13.11 3.27
CA ILE A 88 6.21 -13.66 3.41
C ILE A 88 6.27 -15.16 3.14
N ASN A 89 5.79 -15.97 4.08
CA ASN A 89 5.66 -17.42 3.91
C ASN A 89 4.18 -17.81 3.77
N VAL A 90 3.83 -18.34 2.60
CA VAL A 90 2.53 -18.90 2.23
C VAL A 90 2.63 -20.43 2.34
N PRO A 91 1.97 -21.05 3.34
CA PRO A 91 1.99 -22.50 3.50
C PRO A 91 1.35 -23.25 2.33
N PRO A 92 1.75 -24.50 2.02
CA PRO A 92 1.08 -25.32 1.01
C PRO A 92 -0.43 -25.44 1.26
N GLY A 93 -1.25 -25.25 0.23
CA GLY A 93 -2.71 -25.23 0.31
C GLY A 93 -3.31 -23.89 0.76
N ASN A 94 -2.47 -22.89 1.06
CA ASN A 94 -2.91 -21.51 1.28
C ASN A 94 -2.61 -20.65 0.05
N HIS A 95 -3.29 -19.52 -0.03
CA HIS A 95 -3.10 -18.52 -1.08
C HIS A 95 -2.72 -17.15 -0.52
N PHE A 96 -2.27 -16.28 -1.41
CA PHE A 96 -1.89 -14.91 -1.13
C PHE A 96 -2.28 -14.02 -2.30
N THR A 97 -2.89 -12.86 -2.04
CA THR A 97 -3.32 -11.93 -3.09
C THR A 97 -2.39 -10.72 -3.17
N VAL A 98 -1.95 -10.35 -4.37
CA VAL A 98 -1.20 -9.11 -4.64
C VAL A 98 -2.07 -8.17 -5.47
N CYS A 99 -2.32 -6.98 -4.95
CA CYS A 99 -2.93 -5.85 -5.64
C CYS A 99 -1.85 -4.80 -5.95
N GLY A 100 -2.02 -4.10 -7.07
CA GLY A 100 -1.24 -2.90 -7.38
C GLY A 100 -1.88 -1.63 -6.84
N ASP A 101 -1.64 -0.54 -7.55
CA ASP A 101 -2.10 0.81 -7.24
C ASP A 101 -3.63 0.86 -7.16
N VAL A 102 -4.15 1.64 -6.21
CA VAL A 102 -5.60 1.87 -6.02
C VAL A 102 -5.94 3.36 -6.10
N HIS A 103 -5.00 4.25 -5.79
CA HIS A 103 -5.10 5.69 -6.00
C HIS A 103 -6.43 6.31 -5.55
N GLY A 104 -6.84 6.05 -4.30
CA GLY A 104 -8.03 6.64 -3.71
C GLY A 104 -9.36 6.26 -4.39
N GLN A 105 -9.39 5.18 -5.18
CA GLN A 105 -10.62 4.61 -5.73
C GLN A 105 -11.30 3.68 -4.71
N PHE A 106 -11.82 4.26 -3.62
CA PHE A 106 -12.38 3.50 -2.49
C PHE A 106 -13.46 2.50 -2.89
N TYR A 107 -14.33 2.86 -3.84
CA TYR A 107 -15.43 2.00 -4.26
C TYR A 107 -14.93 0.78 -5.05
N ASP A 108 -13.86 0.94 -5.82
CA ASP A 108 -13.20 -0.18 -6.52
C ASP A 108 -12.41 -1.06 -5.54
N LEU A 109 -11.81 -0.50 -4.49
CA LEU A 109 -11.25 -1.29 -3.39
C LEU A 109 -12.30 -2.21 -2.76
N LEU A 110 -13.52 -1.72 -2.53
CA LEU A 110 -14.61 -2.55 -2.02
C LEU A 110 -15.01 -3.64 -3.02
N ASN A 111 -14.99 -3.33 -4.32
CA ASN A 111 -15.24 -4.32 -5.36
C ASN A 111 -14.19 -5.44 -5.36
N ILE A 112 -12.90 -5.12 -5.13
CA ILE A 112 -11.86 -6.14 -4.94
C ILE A 112 -12.23 -7.09 -3.79
N PHE A 113 -12.65 -6.54 -2.65
CA PHE A 113 -13.04 -7.34 -1.49
C PHE A 113 -14.34 -8.13 -1.70
N GLU A 114 -15.27 -7.64 -2.51
CA GLU A 114 -16.48 -8.36 -2.89
C GLU A 114 -16.15 -9.55 -3.80
N LEU A 115 -15.25 -9.36 -4.77
CA LEU A 115 -14.83 -10.38 -5.74
C LEU A 115 -13.90 -11.44 -5.12
N ASN A 116 -13.02 -11.05 -4.20
CA ASN A 116 -11.92 -11.90 -3.71
C ASN A 116 -11.97 -12.15 -2.20
N GLY A 117 -13.02 -11.69 -1.52
CA GLY A 117 -13.21 -11.83 -0.08
C GLY A 117 -12.45 -10.78 0.73
N LEU A 118 -12.93 -10.49 1.94
CA LEU A 118 -12.27 -9.56 2.85
C LEU A 118 -10.90 -10.10 3.31
N PRO A 119 -9.96 -9.21 3.67
CA PRO A 119 -8.71 -9.60 4.30
C PRO A 119 -8.95 -10.37 5.61
N SER A 120 -8.33 -11.54 5.73
CA SER A 120 -8.24 -12.36 6.95
C SER A 120 -6.92 -13.12 6.97
N GLU A 121 -6.63 -13.87 8.04
CA GLU A 121 -5.43 -14.71 8.09
C GLU A 121 -5.43 -15.79 7.01
N GLU A 122 -6.61 -16.27 6.63
CA GLU A 122 -6.84 -17.24 5.56
C GLU A 122 -6.97 -16.59 4.17
N ASN A 123 -7.10 -15.27 4.10
CA ASN A 123 -7.19 -14.51 2.86
C ASN A 123 -6.29 -13.26 2.90
N PRO A 124 -4.96 -13.43 2.94
CA PRO A 124 -4.04 -12.31 3.08
C PRO A 124 -3.85 -11.54 1.77
N TYR A 125 -3.65 -10.23 1.91
CA TYR A 125 -3.39 -9.31 0.80
C TYR A 125 -2.07 -8.56 0.97
N LEU A 126 -1.39 -8.30 -0.14
CA LEU A 126 -0.39 -7.24 -0.30
C LEU A 126 -0.96 -6.17 -1.24
N PHE A 127 -1.05 -4.93 -0.78
CA PHE A 127 -1.23 -3.78 -1.65
C PHE A 127 0.14 -3.14 -1.92
N ASN A 128 0.51 -3.09 -3.20
CA ASN A 128 1.87 -2.79 -3.64
C ASN A 128 2.07 -1.29 -3.94
N GLY A 129 1.82 -0.44 -2.94
CA GLY A 129 1.99 1.01 -3.03
C GLY A 129 0.87 1.74 -3.76
N ASP A 130 0.98 3.07 -3.77
CA ASP A 130 0.09 3.99 -4.46
C ASP A 130 -1.38 3.79 -4.09
N PHE A 131 -1.62 3.85 -2.78
CA PHE A 131 -2.95 3.74 -2.18
C PHE A 131 -3.73 5.05 -2.35
N VAL A 132 -3.01 6.17 -2.32
CA VAL A 132 -3.54 7.53 -2.23
C VAL A 132 -3.22 8.35 -3.48
N ASP A 133 -3.63 9.62 -3.44
CA ASP A 133 -3.56 10.60 -4.52
C ASP A 133 -4.42 10.24 -5.73
N ARG A 134 -4.66 11.24 -6.59
CA ARG A 134 -5.41 11.12 -7.85
C ARG A 134 -6.90 10.93 -7.63
N GLY A 135 -7.34 9.79 -7.11
CA GLY A 135 -8.73 9.60 -6.69
C GLY A 135 -9.06 10.41 -5.43
N SER A 136 -10.34 10.78 -5.30
CA SER A 136 -10.81 11.72 -4.27
C SER A 136 -11.40 11.05 -3.03
N PHE A 137 -11.12 9.75 -2.86
CA PHE A 137 -11.47 8.97 -1.67
C PHE A 137 -10.24 8.27 -1.08
N SER A 138 -9.09 8.96 -1.13
CA SER A 138 -7.80 8.43 -0.67
C SER A 138 -7.80 8.22 0.84
N LEU A 139 -8.47 9.08 1.60
CA LEU A 139 -8.54 8.95 3.05
C LEU A 139 -9.31 7.68 3.46
N GLU A 140 -10.41 7.38 2.76
CA GLU A 140 -11.21 6.18 2.99
C GLU A 140 -10.40 4.92 2.64
N VAL A 141 -9.68 4.91 1.52
CA VAL A 141 -8.78 3.80 1.14
C VAL A 141 -7.73 3.54 2.24
N ILE A 142 -6.93 4.56 2.59
CA ILE A 142 -5.78 4.34 3.47
C ILE A 142 -6.21 3.97 4.90
N LEU A 143 -7.29 4.57 5.42
CA LEU A 143 -7.81 4.20 6.74
C LEU A 143 -8.39 2.78 6.75
N THR A 144 -9.02 2.33 5.67
CA THR A 144 -9.49 0.94 5.56
C THR A 144 -8.31 -0.05 5.51
N LEU A 145 -7.28 0.22 4.71
CA LEU A 145 -6.09 -0.64 4.64
C LEU A 145 -5.36 -0.70 5.99
N PHE A 146 -5.17 0.45 6.65
CA PHE A 146 -4.57 0.54 7.98
C PHE A 146 -5.41 -0.18 9.04
N ALA A 147 -6.73 -0.06 9.01
CA ALA A 147 -7.58 -0.76 9.95
C ALA A 147 -7.46 -2.29 9.82
N PHE A 148 -7.41 -2.82 8.59
CA PHE A 148 -7.13 -4.25 8.38
C PHE A 148 -5.74 -4.64 8.90
N LYS A 149 -4.72 -3.79 8.71
CA LYS A 149 -3.37 -4.01 9.27
C LYS A 149 -3.39 -4.05 10.79
N CYS A 150 -4.11 -3.15 11.45
CA CYS A 150 -4.27 -3.11 12.90
C CYS A 150 -5.06 -4.30 13.44
N MET A 151 -6.09 -4.77 12.73
CA MET A 151 -6.92 -5.91 13.13
C MET A 151 -6.15 -7.22 13.08
N SER A 152 -5.45 -7.48 11.97
CA SER A 152 -4.60 -8.67 11.81
C SER A 152 -3.38 -8.33 10.95
N PRO A 153 -2.18 -8.17 11.56
CA PRO A 153 -0.97 -7.81 10.82
C PRO A 153 -0.55 -8.81 9.73
N SER A 154 -0.98 -10.07 9.83
CA SER A 154 -0.74 -11.14 8.85
C SER A 154 -1.79 -11.19 7.73
N ALA A 155 -2.94 -10.52 7.88
CA ALA A 155 -3.97 -10.42 6.85
C ALA A 155 -3.69 -9.32 5.82
N MET A 156 -2.89 -8.30 6.19
CA MET A 156 -2.65 -7.12 5.36
C MET A 156 -1.17 -6.74 5.34
N TYR A 157 -0.59 -6.71 4.14
CA TYR A 157 0.76 -6.24 3.85
C TYR A 157 0.65 -5.01 2.96
N LEU A 158 1.53 -4.03 3.19
CA LEU A 158 1.52 -2.75 2.51
C LEU A 158 2.96 -2.43 2.11
N ALA A 159 3.21 -2.30 0.82
CA ALA A 159 4.48 -1.77 0.31
C ALA A 159 4.36 -0.27 0.08
N ARG A 160 5.46 0.46 0.20
CA ARG A 160 5.50 1.88 -0.15
C ARG A 160 5.49 2.04 -1.67
N GLY A 161 4.62 2.90 -2.19
CA GLY A 161 4.70 3.42 -3.55
C GLY A 161 5.32 4.82 -3.58
N ASN A 162 5.50 5.38 -4.78
CA ASN A 162 6.05 6.74 -4.88
C ASN A 162 5.04 7.79 -4.41
N HIS A 163 3.74 7.51 -4.46
CA HIS A 163 2.69 8.38 -3.95
C HIS A 163 2.56 8.38 -2.43
N GLU A 164 3.21 7.47 -1.69
CA GLU A 164 3.36 7.58 -0.23
C GLU A 164 4.57 8.47 0.14
N SER A 165 4.61 9.68 -0.41
CA SER A 165 5.64 10.70 -0.20
C SER A 165 5.06 12.11 -0.15
N LYS A 166 5.70 13.00 0.62
CA LYS A 166 5.26 14.39 0.78
C LYS A 166 5.21 15.14 -0.55
N SER A 167 6.19 14.91 -1.42
CA SER A 167 6.30 15.61 -2.70
C SER A 167 5.10 15.28 -3.60
N MET A 168 4.66 14.02 -3.63
CA MET A 168 3.49 13.61 -4.39
C MET A 168 2.19 14.08 -3.73
N ASN A 169 2.02 13.83 -2.43
CA ASN A 169 0.76 14.14 -1.73
C ASN A 169 0.38 15.62 -1.78
N LYS A 170 1.38 16.50 -1.73
CA LYS A 170 1.19 17.95 -1.84
C LYS A 170 0.57 18.38 -3.17
N ILE A 171 0.87 17.64 -4.24
CA ILE A 171 0.50 18.00 -5.62
C ILE A 171 -0.75 17.25 -6.05
N TYR A 172 -0.83 15.94 -5.74
CA TYR A 172 -1.79 15.02 -6.34
C TYR A 172 -3.03 14.72 -5.49
N GLY A 173 -3.21 15.41 -4.36
CA GLY A 173 -4.51 15.57 -3.72
C GLY A 173 -4.64 15.01 -2.32
N PHE A 174 -3.82 14.03 -1.92
CA PHE A 174 -3.97 13.42 -0.60
C PHE A 174 -3.75 14.42 0.53
N GLU A 175 -2.75 15.30 0.43
CA GLU A 175 -2.53 16.35 1.44
C GLU A 175 -3.76 17.26 1.56
N GLY A 176 -4.32 17.71 0.43
CA GLY A 176 -5.51 18.55 0.41
C GLY A 176 -6.74 17.84 0.97
N GLU A 177 -6.89 16.55 0.67
CA GLU A 177 -7.99 15.72 1.16
C GLU A 177 -7.91 15.55 2.69
N VAL A 178 -6.72 15.25 3.22
CA VAL A 178 -6.47 15.11 4.67
C VAL A 178 -6.70 16.45 5.38
N ARG A 179 -6.22 17.57 4.85
CA ARG A 179 -6.50 18.91 5.42
C ARG A 179 -8.00 19.21 5.46
N SER A 180 -8.72 18.85 4.41
CA SER A 180 -10.16 19.10 4.29
C SER A 180 -11.00 18.23 5.22
N LYS A 181 -10.69 16.92 5.31
CA LYS A 181 -11.50 15.94 6.05
C LYS A 181 -11.06 15.78 7.51
N LEU A 182 -9.78 16.04 7.81
CA LEU A 182 -9.19 15.89 9.14
C LEU A 182 -8.56 17.20 9.64
N SER A 183 -7.23 17.35 9.56
CA SER A 183 -6.48 18.52 10.02
C SER A 183 -5.01 18.47 9.59
N GLU A 184 -4.29 19.57 9.76
CA GLU A 184 -2.85 19.65 9.48
C GLU A 184 -2.01 18.60 10.18
N THR A 185 -2.28 18.36 11.47
CA THR A 185 -1.55 17.35 12.26
C THR A 185 -1.64 15.95 11.65
N PHE A 186 -2.73 15.62 10.94
CA PHE A 186 -2.83 14.35 10.24
C PHE A 186 -1.96 14.28 8.99
N VAL A 187 -1.71 15.41 8.31
CA VAL A 187 -0.78 15.45 7.16
C VAL A 187 0.61 15.03 7.61
N GLU A 188 1.10 15.62 8.69
CA GLU A 188 2.41 15.31 9.26
C GLU A 188 2.48 13.86 9.75
N LEU A 189 1.42 13.40 10.43
CA LEU A 189 1.35 12.03 10.93
C LEU A 189 1.34 11.00 9.80
N PHE A 190 0.52 11.18 8.76
CA PHE A 190 0.52 10.27 7.60
C PHE A 190 1.87 10.26 6.90
N ALA A 191 2.54 11.40 6.75
CA ALA A 191 3.87 11.45 6.16
C ALA A 191 4.91 10.67 7.01
N GLU A 192 4.84 10.75 8.35
CA GLU A 192 5.67 9.92 9.23
C GLU A 192 5.39 8.42 9.03
N VAL A 193 4.11 8.03 9.01
CA VAL A 193 3.70 6.62 8.85
C VAL A 193 4.11 6.08 7.49
N PHE A 194 3.99 6.88 6.42
CA PHE A 194 4.43 6.50 5.08
C PHE A 194 5.93 6.25 5.01
N CYS A 195 6.75 6.99 5.77
CA CYS A 195 8.17 6.70 5.91
C CYS A 195 8.46 5.37 6.66
N CYS A 196 7.48 4.77 7.31
CA CYS A 196 7.63 3.47 7.98
C CYS A 196 7.27 2.28 7.06
N LEU A 197 6.60 2.49 5.93
CA LEU A 197 6.17 1.42 5.02
C LEU A 197 7.37 0.64 4.46
N PRO A 198 7.37 -0.70 4.50
CA PRO A 198 8.36 -1.53 3.81
C PRO A 198 8.45 -1.21 2.31
N LEU A 199 9.64 -1.35 1.75
CA LEU A 199 9.92 -0.99 0.36
C LEU A 199 9.68 -2.16 -0.62
N ALA A 200 9.80 -3.39 -0.12
CA ALA A 200 9.62 -4.60 -0.94
C ALA A 200 9.20 -5.80 -0.10
N HIS A 201 8.71 -6.84 -0.78
CA HIS A 201 8.35 -8.11 -0.17
C HIS A 201 8.95 -9.27 -0.97
N VAL A 202 9.24 -10.38 -0.29
CA VAL A 202 9.65 -11.64 -0.94
C VAL A 202 8.71 -12.76 -0.48
N ILE A 203 7.98 -13.36 -1.42
CA ILE A 203 7.04 -14.44 -1.14
C ILE A 203 7.73 -15.79 -1.39
N ASN A 204 7.77 -16.62 -0.35
CA ASN A 204 8.38 -17.96 -0.30
C ASN A 204 9.79 -18.02 -0.91
N GLU A 205 10.59 -16.96 -0.75
CA GLU A 205 11.94 -16.86 -1.32
C GLU A 205 11.98 -16.96 -2.87
N LYS A 206 10.83 -16.84 -3.55
CA LYS A 206 10.70 -17.04 -5.00
C LYS A 206 10.24 -15.81 -5.76
N ILE A 207 9.32 -15.03 -5.19
CA ILE A 207 8.70 -13.91 -5.89
C ILE A 207 9.06 -12.61 -5.18
N PHE A 208 9.75 -11.71 -5.88
CA PHE A 208 10.06 -10.37 -5.40
C PHE A 208 8.95 -9.41 -5.82
N VAL A 209 8.35 -8.71 -4.85
CA VAL A 209 7.28 -7.74 -5.07
C VAL A 209 7.75 -6.34 -4.68
N VAL A 210 7.61 -5.40 -5.59
CA VAL A 210 8.10 -4.01 -5.44
C VAL A 210 7.17 -3.06 -6.18
N HIS A 211 6.96 -1.83 -5.72
CA HIS A 211 6.06 -0.90 -6.43
C HIS A 211 6.59 -0.51 -7.82
N GLY A 212 7.74 0.16 -7.86
CA GLY A 212 8.41 0.61 -9.08
C GLY A 212 9.17 -0.52 -9.76
N GLY A 213 10.45 -0.74 -9.45
CA GLY A 213 11.21 -1.71 -10.22
C GLY A 213 12.61 -2.00 -9.73
N LEU A 214 13.48 -2.35 -10.68
CA LEU A 214 14.86 -2.78 -10.42
C LEU A 214 15.83 -1.60 -10.56
N PHE A 215 17.13 -1.91 -10.43
CA PHE A 215 18.16 -0.95 -10.08
C PHE A 215 19.04 -0.53 -11.25
N SER A 216 19.66 0.65 -11.12
CA SER A 216 20.65 1.19 -12.06
C SER A 216 21.95 0.40 -12.10
N THR A 217 22.26 -0.34 -11.03
CA THR A 217 23.46 -1.16 -10.89
C THR A 217 23.12 -2.64 -10.85
N ASP A 218 24.01 -3.48 -11.39
CA ASP A 218 23.91 -4.93 -11.26
C ASP A 218 24.51 -5.38 -9.92
N GLY A 219 24.11 -6.58 -9.45
CA GLY A 219 24.66 -7.18 -8.23
C GLY A 219 23.92 -6.84 -6.94
N VAL A 220 22.92 -5.96 -6.98
CA VAL A 220 22.04 -5.65 -5.82
C VAL A 220 21.41 -6.93 -5.28
N LYS A 221 21.57 -7.14 -3.98
CA LYS A 221 21.07 -8.31 -3.24
C LYS A 221 19.83 -7.97 -2.42
N ILE A 222 19.03 -8.99 -2.11
CA ILE A 222 17.92 -8.88 -1.13
C ILE A 222 18.40 -8.33 0.22
N SER A 223 19.64 -8.63 0.64
CA SER A 223 20.25 -8.07 1.84
C SER A 223 20.44 -6.56 1.77
N ASP A 224 20.79 -6.02 0.60
CA ASP A 224 21.01 -4.57 0.42
C ASP A 224 19.69 -3.83 0.56
N ILE A 225 18.62 -4.37 -0.03
CA ILE A 225 17.26 -3.82 0.09
C ILE A 225 16.76 -3.87 1.53
N ARG A 226 17.00 -4.99 2.22
CA ARG A 226 16.64 -5.14 3.64
C ARG A 226 17.36 -4.15 4.54
N ALA A 227 18.59 -3.75 4.18
CA ALA A 227 19.44 -2.84 4.94
C ALA A 227 19.18 -1.34 4.66
N ILE A 228 18.31 -1.00 3.70
CA ILE A 228 17.94 0.40 3.44
C ILE A 228 17.34 1.02 4.70
N ASP A 229 17.91 2.12 5.18
CA ASP A 229 17.25 2.98 6.15
C ASP A 229 16.15 3.79 5.44
N ARG A 230 14.91 3.30 5.58
CA ARG A 230 13.76 3.81 4.82
C ARG A 230 13.01 4.95 5.52
N PHE A 231 13.39 5.32 6.74
CA PHE A 231 12.66 6.26 7.59
C PHE A 231 12.87 7.72 7.16
N CYS A 232 12.70 7.99 5.88
CA CYS A 232 12.89 9.29 5.23
C CYS A 232 11.96 9.43 4.01
N GLU A 233 11.86 10.65 3.48
CA GLU A 233 11.34 10.83 2.13
C GLU A 233 12.28 10.17 1.11
N PRO A 234 11.76 9.64 -0.01
CA PRO A 234 12.60 9.06 -1.04
C PRO A 234 13.68 10.07 -1.50
N PRO A 235 14.96 9.68 -1.52
CA PRO A 235 16.02 10.50 -2.09
C PRO A 235 15.84 10.65 -3.61
N GLU A 236 16.58 11.56 -4.23
CA GLU A 236 16.56 11.76 -5.69
C GLU A 236 17.29 10.63 -6.47
N GLU A 237 18.15 9.87 -5.79
CA GLU A 237 18.93 8.76 -6.36
C GLU A 237 19.13 7.61 -5.38
N GLY A 238 19.62 6.47 -5.89
CA GLY A 238 19.94 5.29 -5.10
C GLY A 238 18.78 4.28 -4.97
N LEU A 239 19.04 3.18 -4.24
CA LEU A 239 18.17 2.01 -4.24
C LEU A 239 16.72 2.31 -3.83
N MET A 240 16.51 3.17 -2.83
CA MET A 240 15.18 3.55 -2.37
C MET A 240 14.41 4.33 -3.43
N CYS A 241 15.07 5.26 -4.13
CA CYS A 241 14.47 5.97 -5.25
C CYS A 241 14.08 4.98 -6.36
N GLU A 242 15.01 4.12 -6.76
CA GLU A 242 14.84 3.22 -7.91
C GLU A 242 13.75 2.18 -7.68
N ILE A 243 13.63 1.63 -6.47
CA ILE A 243 12.55 0.72 -6.08
C ILE A 243 11.18 1.35 -6.24
N LEU A 244 11.05 2.66 -5.99
CA LEU A 244 9.77 3.36 -6.03
C LEU A 244 9.43 3.91 -7.43
N TRP A 245 10.42 4.13 -8.31
CA TRP A 245 10.23 4.93 -9.53
C TRP A 245 10.60 4.26 -10.86
N SER A 246 11.33 3.15 -10.84
CA SER A 246 11.87 2.57 -12.09
C SER A 246 10.82 1.77 -12.84
N ASP A 247 10.92 1.76 -14.17
CA ASP A 247 10.00 1.06 -15.08
C ASP A 247 10.74 0.03 -15.96
N PRO A 248 10.09 -1.08 -16.34
CA PRO A 248 10.64 -1.99 -17.34
C PRO A 248 10.71 -1.33 -18.74
N GLN A 249 11.59 -1.84 -19.60
CA GLN A 249 11.63 -1.51 -21.02
C GLN A 249 11.82 -2.77 -21.88
N PRO A 250 11.30 -2.82 -23.11
CA PRO A 250 11.41 -4.01 -23.96
C PRO A 250 12.84 -4.29 -24.43
N ASN A 251 13.66 -3.24 -24.56
CA ASN A 251 15.03 -3.34 -25.06
C ASN A 251 16.00 -3.75 -23.95
N LEU A 252 17.05 -4.50 -24.31
CA LEU A 252 18.14 -4.87 -23.40
C LEU A 252 18.85 -3.63 -22.83
N GLY A 253 19.45 -3.80 -21.65
CA GLY A 253 20.23 -2.80 -20.97
C GLY A 253 19.39 -1.88 -20.08
N ARG A 254 19.85 -0.63 -19.92
CA ARG A 254 19.19 0.40 -19.12
C ARG A 254 19.05 1.67 -19.95
N GLY A 255 18.02 2.44 -19.66
CA GLY A 255 17.72 3.71 -20.33
C GLY A 255 17.27 4.79 -19.35
N PRO A 256 17.23 6.06 -19.79
CA PRO A 256 16.69 7.13 -18.96
C PRO A 256 15.19 6.89 -18.70
N SER A 257 14.75 7.13 -17.46
CA SER A 257 13.33 7.07 -17.11
C SER A 257 12.54 8.15 -17.85
N LYS A 258 11.37 7.79 -18.38
CA LYS A 258 10.41 8.73 -18.98
C LYS A 258 9.82 9.70 -17.93
N ARG A 259 9.97 9.37 -16.64
CA ARG A 259 9.47 10.16 -15.50
C ARG A 259 10.48 11.22 -15.04
N GLY A 260 11.71 11.18 -15.56
CA GLY A 260 12.80 12.05 -15.09
C GLY A 260 13.42 11.65 -13.74
N VAL A 261 12.97 10.54 -13.16
CA VAL A 261 13.45 9.96 -11.89
C VAL A 261 13.42 8.44 -11.97
N GLY A 262 14.37 7.76 -11.33
CA GLY A 262 14.60 6.32 -11.52
C GLY A 262 15.22 6.00 -12.88
N LEU A 263 14.99 4.79 -13.39
CA LEU A 263 15.49 4.35 -14.70
C LEU A 263 14.50 3.47 -15.44
N SER A 264 14.79 3.24 -16.72
CA SER A 264 14.20 2.12 -17.47
C SER A 264 15.16 0.93 -17.48
N PHE A 265 14.67 -0.28 -17.22
CA PHE A 265 15.50 -1.51 -17.17
C PHE A 265 14.98 -2.63 -18.07
N GLY A 266 15.87 -3.29 -18.80
CA GLY A 266 15.54 -4.32 -19.78
C GLY A 266 15.43 -5.74 -19.24
N PRO A 267 15.06 -6.70 -20.09
CA PRO A 267 14.87 -8.10 -19.68
C PRO A 267 16.14 -8.79 -19.19
N ASP A 268 17.32 -8.37 -19.65
CA ASP A 268 18.60 -8.87 -19.15
C ASP A 268 18.89 -8.43 -17.71
N VAL A 269 18.48 -7.23 -17.32
CA VAL A 269 18.59 -6.73 -15.94
C VAL A 269 17.71 -7.57 -15.01
N THR A 270 16.46 -7.82 -15.39
CA THR A 270 15.54 -8.67 -14.61
C THR A 270 16.08 -10.09 -14.47
N LYS A 271 16.53 -10.71 -15.57
CA LYS A 271 17.08 -12.08 -15.53
C LYS A 271 18.31 -12.18 -14.65
N ARG A 272 19.23 -11.20 -14.69
CA ARG A 272 20.41 -11.16 -13.81
C ARG A 272 20.01 -11.04 -12.35
N PHE A 273 19.16 -10.07 -12.00
CA PHE A 273 18.70 -9.86 -10.62
C PHE A 273 18.05 -11.11 -10.04
N LEU A 274 17.14 -11.75 -10.80
CA LEU A 274 16.46 -12.96 -10.37
C LEU A 274 17.44 -14.12 -10.13
N LYS A 275 18.33 -14.37 -11.09
CA LYS A 275 19.35 -15.42 -10.98
C LYS A 275 20.26 -15.19 -9.77
N ASP A 276 20.72 -13.96 -9.59
CA ASP A 276 21.68 -13.57 -8.56
C ASP A 276 21.12 -13.61 -7.14
N ASN A 277 19.80 -13.65 -7.00
CA ASN A 277 19.06 -13.71 -5.74
C ASN A 277 18.23 -14.99 -5.59
N ASN A 278 18.38 -15.96 -6.51
CA ASN A 278 17.65 -17.24 -6.51
C ASN A 278 16.11 -17.09 -6.54
N LEU A 279 15.62 -16.07 -7.25
CA LEU A 279 14.21 -15.75 -7.43
C LEU A 279 13.71 -16.20 -8.81
N ASP A 280 12.41 -16.37 -8.93
CA ASP A 280 11.75 -16.86 -10.14
C ASP A 280 11.02 -15.76 -10.92
N LEU A 281 10.49 -14.76 -10.21
CA LEU A 281 9.59 -13.73 -10.74
C LEU A 281 9.70 -12.39 -10.00
N VAL A 282 9.57 -11.29 -10.73
CA VAL A 282 9.28 -9.95 -10.20
C VAL A 282 7.80 -9.60 -10.43
N ILE A 283 7.10 -9.16 -9.40
CA ILE A 283 5.77 -8.52 -9.52
C ILE A 283 5.94 -7.05 -9.17
N ARG A 284 5.45 -6.15 -10.03
CA ARG A 284 5.46 -4.71 -9.82
C ARG A 284 4.16 -4.03 -10.20
N SER A 285 4.03 -2.72 -9.95
CA SER A 285 2.80 -1.97 -10.19
C SER A 285 3.06 -0.67 -10.96
N HIS A 286 2.76 0.54 -10.44
CA HIS A 286 3.27 1.87 -10.89
C HIS A 286 2.94 2.35 -12.33
N GLU A 287 2.57 1.45 -13.25
CA GLU A 287 2.15 1.75 -14.62
C GLU A 287 0.75 1.21 -14.86
N VAL A 288 -0.15 2.10 -15.31
CA VAL A 288 -1.47 1.74 -15.82
C VAL A 288 -1.29 0.79 -17.01
N LYS A 289 -2.06 -0.31 -17.03
CA LYS A 289 -2.15 -1.26 -18.15
C LYS A 289 -3.59 -1.43 -18.57
N ASP A 290 -3.85 -1.50 -19.87
CA ASP A 290 -5.23 -1.58 -20.42
C ASP A 290 -6.03 -2.75 -19.83
N GLU A 291 -5.40 -3.92 -19.69
CA GLU A 291 -6.02 -5.12 -19.10
C GLU A 291 -5.80 -5.24 -17.59
N GLY A 292 -5.30 -4.20 -16.93
CA GLY A 292 -4.94 -4.18 -15.51
C GLY A 292 -3.65 -4.92 -15.18
N TYR A 293 -3.03 -5.59 -16.15
CA TYR A 293 -1.72 -6.24 -15.99
C TYR A 293 -0.95 -6.31 -17.31
N GLU A 294 0.35 -6.57 -17.23
CA GLU A 294 1.20 -6.92 -18.37
C GLU A 294 2.25 -7.94 -17.94
N ILE A 295 2.54 -8.91 -18.79
CA ILE A 295 3.58 -9.93 -18.56
C ILE A 295 4.75 -9.62 -19.50
N ASP A 296 5.84 -9.16 -18.90
CA ASP A 296 7.02 -8.68 -19.60
C ASP A 296 8.24 -9.58 -19.36
N HIS A 297 9.31 -9.25 -20.08
CA HIS A 297 10.65 -9.81 -19.88
C HIS A 297 10.67 -11.34 -19.90
N ASP A 298 9.99 -11.92 -20.90
CA ASP A 298 9.86 -13.37 -21.09
C ASP A 298 9.19 -14.09 -19.90
N GLY A 299 8.17 -13.45 -19.30
CA GLY A 299 7.43 -14.00 -18.17
C GLY A 299 8.15 -13.88 -16.83
N LYS A 300 9.21 -13.06 -16.77
CA LYS A 300 10.00 -12.82 -15.55
C LYS A 300 9.61 -11.55 -14.80
N LEU A 301 8.74 -10.74 -15.39
CA LEU A 301 8.19 -9.56 -14.75
C LEU A 301 6.69 -9.49 -15.04
N ILE A 302 5.89 -9.20 -14.01
CA ILE A 302 4.47 -8.91 -14.16
C ILE A 302 4.19 -7.53 -13.57
N THR A 303 3.60 -6.65 -14.37
CA THR A 303 2.97 -5.42 -13.89
C THR A 303 1.53 -5.74 -13.51
N VAL A 304 1.08 -5.37 -12.31
CA VAL A 304 -0.32 -5.45 -11.87
C VAL A 304 -0.78 -4.08 -11.38
N PHE A 305 -1.95 -3.65 -11.84
CA PHE A 305 -2.54 -2.34 -11.56
C PHE A 305 -4.01 -2.51 -11.16
N SER A 306 -4.42 -1.97 -10.01
CA SER A 306 -5.70 -2.29 -9.38
C SER A 306 -6.70 -1.12 -9.34
N ALA A 307 -6.44 -0.04 -10.09
CA ALA A 307 -7.34 1.09 -10.27
C ALA A 307 -8.01 1.04 -11.65
N PRO A 308 -9.18 0.39 -11.80
CA PRO A 308 -9.89 0.33 -13.08
C PRO A 308 -10.43 1.71 -13.47
N ASN A 309 -10.56 1.97 -14.78
CA ASN A 309 -10.96 3.26 -15.34
C ASN A 309 -10.25 4.43 -14.64
N TYR A 310 -8.92 4.35 -14.57
CA TYR A 310 -8.11 5.23 -13.75
C TYR A 310 -8.42 6.71 -14.01
N CYS A 311 -8.61 7.46 -12.92
CA CYS A 311 -9.02 8.87 -12.96
C CYS A 311 -10.28 9.15 -13.79
N ASP A 312 -11.23 8.21 -13.83
CA ASP A 312 -12.51 8.27 -14.56
C ASP A 312 -12.39 8.49 -16.07
N GLN A 313 -11.20 8.29 -16.65
CA GLN A 313 -10.90 8.68 -18.04
C GLN A 313 -10.18 7.60 -18.84
N MET A 314 -9.35 6.78 -18.19
CA MET A 314 -8.43 5.88 -18.93
C MET A 314 -9.14 4.67 -19.54
N GLY A 315 -10.28 4.23 -19.01
CA GLY A 315 -11.02 3.06 -19.53
C GLY A 315 -10.33 1.71 -19.34
N ASN A 316 -9.18 1.65 -18.67
CA ASN A 316 -8.45 0.41 -18.37
C ASN A 316 -9.24 -0.50 -17.41
N LYS A 317 -8.94 -1.79 -17.43
CA LYS A 317 -9.33 -2.72 -16.35
C LYS A 317 -8.39 -2.59 -15.16
N GLY A 318 -8.85 -3.05 -14.00
CA GLY A 318 -8.01 -3.36 -12.85
C GLY A 318 -7.70 -4.86 -12.82
N ALA A 319 -6.64 -5.26 -12.14
CA ALA A 319 -6.35 -6.65 -11.87
C ALA A 319 -5.76 -6.87 -10.47
N PHE A 320 -5.84 -8.11 -9.99
CA PHE A 320 -5.09 -8.60 -8.84
C PHE A 320 -4.57 -10.02 -9.14
N ILE A 321 -3.51 -10.43 -8.45
CA ILE A 321 -2.84 -11.71 -8.65
C ILE A 321 -3.04 -12.59 -7.42
N ARG A 322 -3.61 -13.79 -7.59
CA ARG A 322 -3.59 -14.84 -6.55
C ARG A 322 -2.43 -15.78 -6.78
N LEU A 323 -1.70 -16.07 -5.72
CA LEU A 323 -0.59 -17.02 -5.67
C LEU A 323 -0.96 -18.13 -4.69
N GLU A 324 -0.99 -19.37 -5.14
CA GLU A 324 -1.29 -20.54 -4.28
C GLU A 324 -0.02 -21.38 -4.13
N ALA A 325 0.33 -21.72 -2.88
CA ALA A 325 1.49 -22.54 -2.61
C ALA A 325 1.15 -24.04 -2.71
N PRO A 326 2.09 -24.90 -3.14
CA PRO A 326 3.51 -24.61 -3.33
C PRO A 326 3.92 -24.04 -4.70
N GLU A 327 3.06 -24.09 -5.72
CA GLU A 327 3.46 -23.75 -7.10
C GLU A 327 3.67 -22.25 -7.33
N LEU A 328 2.96 -21.40 -6.58
CA LEU A 328 2.98 -19.94 -6.66
C LEU A 328 2.82 -19.41 -8.08
N LYS A 329 2.07 -20.13 -8.92
CA LYS A 329 1.75 -19.70 -10.27
C LYS A 329 0.84 -18.46 -10.21
N PRO A 330 1.18 -17.35 -10.86
CA PRO A 330 0.32 -16.17 -10.91
C PRO A 330 -1.02 -16.48 -11.57
N ASN A 331 -2.10 -16.42 -10.79
CA ASN A 331 -3.48 -16.45 -11.28
C ASN A 331 -4.05 -15.03 -11.28
N ILE A 332 -4.10 -14.41 -12.46
CA ILE A 332 -4.46 -13.01 -12.63
C ILE A 332 -5.98 -12.91 -12.86
N THR A 333 -6.66 -12.15 -12.01
CA THR A 333 -8.09 -11.83 -12.16
C THR A 333 -8.24 -10.36 -12.54
N THR A 334 -8.97 -10.09 -13.61
CA THR A 334 -9.28 -8.72 -14.06
C THR A 334 -10.69 -8.31 -13.66
N PHE A 335 -10.91 -7.01 -13.45
CA PHE A 335 -12.19 -6.43 -13.06
C PHE A 335 -12.36 -5.03 -13.65
N SER A 336 -13.61 -4.59 -13.77
CA SER A 336 -13.97 -3.25 -14.26
C SER A 336 -14.33 -2.31 -13.11
N ALA A 337 -14.35 -1.02 -13.39
CA ALA A 337 -14.71 0.01 -12.42
C ALA A 337 -16.17 -0.09 -12.00
N VAL A 338 -16.46 0.30 -10.76
CA VAL A 338 -17.82 0.40 -10.22
C VAL A 338 -18.24 1.85 -10.03
N PRO A 339 -19.56 2.15 -9.99
CA PRO A 339 -20.03 3.50 -9.72
C PRO A 339 -19.56 4.04 -8.36
N HIS A 340 -19.21 5.33 -8.32
CA HIS A 340 -18.88 6.08 -7.11
C HIS A 340 -19.64 7.42 -7.08
N PRO A 341 -19.70 8.11 -5.91
CA PRO A 341 -20.28 9.45 -5.83
C PRO A 341 -19.61 10.44 -6.77
N ASN A 342 -20.35 11.48 -7.15
CA ASN A 342 -19.89 12.51 -8.09
C ASN A 342 -18.89 13.49 -7.44
N VAL A 343 -17.71 12.98 -7.09
CA VAL A 343 -16.53 13.74 -6.67
C VAL A 343 -15.46 13.47 -7.71
N LYS A 344 -15.09 14.50 -8.49
CA LYS A 344 -14.11 14.36 -9.56
C LYS A 344 -12.76 13.89 -9.02
N PRO A 345 -11.96 13.13 -9.79
CA PRO A 345 -10.55 12.94 -9.50
C PRO A 345 -9.83 14.28 -9.33
N MET A 346 -8.78 14.29 -8.51
CA MET A 346 -7.95 15.47 -8.25
C MET A 346 -8.72 16.66 -7.65
N ALA A 347 -9.89 16.43 -7.04
CA ALA A 347 -10.71 17.50 -6.46
C ALA A 347 -9.98 18.29 -5.36
N TYR A 348 -9.08 17.61 -4.64
CA TYR A 348 -8.28 18.17 -3.55
C TYR A 348 -6.83 18.47 -3.94
N ALA A 349 -6.47 18.26 -5.21
CA ALA A 349 -5.12 18.53 -5.72
C ALA A 349 -4.83 20.04 -5.85
N SER A 350 -3.55 20.37 -6.04
CA SER A 350 -3.13 21.75 -6.28
C SER A 350 -3.89 22.39 -7.43
N ASN A 351 -4.39 23.62 -7.21
CA ASN A 351 -5.17 24.37 -8.20
C ASN A 351 -4.46 24.52 -9.55
N PHE A 352 -3.11 24.61 -9.56
CA PHE A 352 -2.33 24.70 -10.79
C PHE A 352 -2.45 23.44 -11.64
N LEU A 353 -2.42 22.25 -11.03
CA LEU A 353 -2.50 20.99 -11.76
C LEU A 353 -3.93 20.72 -12.27
N ARG A 354 -4.95 21.15 -11.52
CA ARG A 354 -6.37 21.02 -11.89
C ARG A 354 -6.75 21.76 -13.17
N MET A 355 -5.93 22.71 -13.62
CA MET A 355 -6.12 23.40 -14.90
C MET A 355 -5.77 22.53 -16.12
N PHE A 356 -5.07 21.41 -15.91
CA PHE A 356 -4.58 20.50 -16.96
C PHE A 356 -5.12 19.07 -16.83
N SER A 357 -6.01 18.80 -15.87
CA SER A 357 -6.58 17.48 -15.55
C SER A 357 -8.02 17.30 -16.04
#